data_AF-A0A543JET0-F1
#
_entry.id   AF-A0A543JET0-F1
#
_cell.length_a   1.000
_cell.length_b   1.000
_cell.length_c   1.000
_cell.angle_alpha   90.00
_cell.angle_beta   90.00
_cell.angle_gamma   90.00
#
_symmetry.space_group_name_H-M   'P 1'
#
loop_
_entity.id
_entity.type
_entity.pdbx_description
1 polymer ?
#
loop_
_entity_poly.entity_id
_entity_poly.type
_entity_poly.pdbx_seq_one_letter_code
_entity_poly.pdbx_strand_id
1 'polypeptide(L)'
;MLRKALLTALATTAVGAVALPGPAAADPVLGTPPPCVKVSDLAGAEFEVKQCGVSDVDQFRAGLQGNGNAHCGPASLYNVLHFWGHEKKAPVGWLTTKVGALDPKDPADYTVVGNSIWRIGVDAKYDGGTNMTNLRTAWNIATQPARNAGWATATDWASTHTTDDWSGTLAKRLNQGPVQLVYGRYAPGPRTGSLERTGGHIVTVVSAKGSFDGNTVQLKLADPGRALDHGQDDYLYTQSAYESLDVTLERKTIVEHIAAKDDANTPADESLLPGTYRNVVRWELTGPRYVSTKTRQMVEGFNWFVMSPPVG
;
A
#
# COMPACT_ATOMS: atom_id res chain seq x y z
N MET A 1 14.99 23.75 93.24
CA MET A 1 14.38 22.42 93.04
C MET A 1 14.54 22.04 91.59
N LEU A 2 15.21 20.91 91.30
CA LEU A 2 15.26 20.33 89.95
C LEU A 2 13.86 19.85 89.54
N ARG A 3 13.50 20.05 88.27
CA ARG A 3 13.21 18.94 87.33
C ARG A 3 12.90 19.46 85.92
N LYS A 4 13.82 19.10 85.01
CA LYS A 4 13.64 18.67 83.61
C LYS A 4 12.27 18.91 82.96
N ALA A 5 12.25 19.64 81.84
CA ALA A 5 11.60 19.17 80.61
C ALA A 5 11.99 20.02 79.38
N LEU A 6 12.66 19.33 78.46
CA LEU A 6 12.82 19.50 77.01
C LEU A 6 12.36 20.80 76.32
N LEU A 7 13.36 21.45 75.70
CA LEU A 7 13.23 22.30 74.52
C LEU A 7 12.72 21.47 73.32
N THR A 8 11.64 21.92 72.68
CA THR A 8 11.34 21.57 71.28
C THR A 8 11.06 22.86 70.52
N ALA A 9 12.12 23.40 69.92
CA ALA A 9 12.02 24.36 68.84
C ALA A 9 11.63 23.61 67.57
N LEU A 10 10.45 23.89 67.02
CA LEU A 10 10.11 23.54 65.64
C LEU A 10 10.90 24.48 64.72
N ALA A 11 12.16 24.13 64.48
CA ALA A 11 12.92 24.64 63.35
C ALA A 11 12.35 24.02 62.08
N THR A 12 11.85 24.85 61.17
CA THR A 12 11.63 24.50 59.77
C THR A 12 12.98 24.21 59.12
N THR A 13 13.46 22.98 59.26
CA THR A 13 14.58 22.48 58.49
C THR A 13 14.11 22.34 57.04
N ALA A 14 14.54 23.28 56.21
CA ALA A 14 14.77 23.04 54.80
C ALA A 14 15.76 21.87 54.69
N VAL A 15 15.22 20.65 54.61
CA VAL A 15 16.00 19.50 54.19
C VAL A 15 16.17 19.68 52.69
N GLY A 16 17.37 20.11 52.30
CA GLY A 16 17.86 19.92 50.95
C GLY A 16 17.74 18.44 50.62
N ALA A 17 16.70 18.10 49.87
CA ALA A 17 16.71 16.88 49.11
C ALA A 17 17.88 17.02 48.14
N VAL A 18 18.91 16.22 48.37
CA VAL A 18 19.89 15.88 47.36
C VAL A 18 19.09 15.55 46.11
N ALA A 19 19.13 16.45 45.13
CA ALA A 19 18.64 16.19 43.80
C ALA A 19 19.54 15.09 43.24
N LEU A 20 19.16 13.84 43.52
CA LEU A 20 19.45 12.76 42.59
C LEU A 20 18.96 13.27 41.22
N PRO A 21 19.75 13.10 40.14
CA PRO A 21 19.19 13.32 38.82
C PRO A 21 18.01 12.36 38.71
N GLY A 22 16.80 12.88 38.92
CA GLY A 22 15.60 12.26 38.43
C GLY A 22 15.89 11.97 36.96
N PRO A 23 15.51 10.80 36.42
CA PRO A 23 15.67 10.56 35.01
C PRO A 23 15.10 11.79 34.32
N ALA A 24 15.98 12.50 33.62
CA ALA A 24 15.61 13.66 32.83
C ALA A 24 14.35 13.23 32.09
N ALA A 25 13.29 14.05 32.20
CA ALA A 25 12.09 13.86 31.42
C ALA A 25 12.57 13.49 30.01
N ALA A 26 12.29 12.25 29.61
CA ALA A 26 12.64 11.80 28.31
C ALA A 26 12.04 12.84 27.38
N ASP A 27 12.93 13.55 26.68
CA ASP A 27 12.66 14.21 25.40
C ASP A 27 11.58 13.38 24.71
N PRO A 28 10.46 13.94 24.21
CA PRO A 28 9.37 13.14 23.67
C PRO A 28 9.94 12.31 22.51
N VAL A 29 10.36 11.09 22.85
CA VAL A 29 10.72 10.04 21.94
C VAL A 29 9.53 9.96 21.03
N LEU A 30 9.74 10.30 19.76
CA LEU A 30 8.84 10.05 18.62
C LEU A 30 7.86 8.95 19.02
N GLY A 31 6.66 9.38 19.39
CA GLY A 31 5.73 8.58 20.18
C GLY A 31 5.61 7.21 19.54
N THR A 32 5.71 6.16 20.35
CA THR A 32 5.35 4.82 19.91
C THR A 32 4.01 4.95 19.17
N PRO A 33 3.94 4.60 17.87
CA PRO A 33 2.74 4.82 17.09
C PRO A 33 1.56 4.22 17.86
N PRO A 34 0.42 4.94 17.97
CA PRO A 34 -0.73 4.41 18.69
C PRO A 34 -1.04 3.01 18.16
N PRO A 35 -1.36 2.04 19.04
CA PRO A 35 -1.62 0.67 18.63
C PRO A 35 -2.62 0.65 17.48
N CYS A 36 -2.26 -0.01 16.39
CA CYS A 36 -3.16 -0.09 15.25
C CYS A 36 -4.38 -0.95 15.63
N VAL A 37 -5.57 -0.35 15.61
CA VAL A 37 -6.83 -1.06 15.79
C VAL A 37 -7.38 -1.47 14.43
N LYS A 38 -7.58 -2.78 14.24
CA LYS A 38 -8.26 -3.33 13.06
C LYS A 38 -9.73 -2.91 13.11
N VAL A 39 -10.27 -2.44 11.98
CA VAL A 39 -11.70 -2.12 11.84
C VAL A 39 -12.30 -3.00 10.74
N SER A 40 -13.50 -3.52 10.99
CA SER A 40 -14.23 -4.43 10.11
C SER A 40 -15.73 -4.19 10.24
N ASP A 41 -16.18 -2.97 9.94
CA ASP A 41 -17.60 -2.65 9.88
C ASP A 41 -18.11 -2.77 8.44
N LEU A 42 -18.99 -3.74 8.22
CA LEU A 42 -19.62 -4.08 6.94
C LEU A 42 -21.13 -4.35 7.09
N ALA A 43 -21.70 -4.13 8.27
CA ALA A 43 -23.04 -4.62 8.61
C ALA A 43 -24.16 -3.67 8.14
N GLY A 44 -23.83 -2.39 7.92
CA GLY A 44 -24.78 -1.35 7.49
C GLY A 44 -24.66 -0.99 6.01
N ALA A 45 -25.34 0.10 5.63
CA ALA A 45 -25.21 0.71 4.30
C ALA A 45 -23.86 1.42 4.12
N GLU A 46 -23.22 1.79 5.24
CA GLU A 46 -21.85 2.30 5.28
C GLU A 46 -20.87 1.20 5.68
N PHE A 47 -19.62 1.36 5.29
CA PHE A 47 -18.52 0.50 5.70
C PHE A 47 -17.34 1.30 6.23
N GLU A 48 -16.62 0.70 7.16
CA GLU A 48 -15.28 1.12 7.57
C GLU A 48 -14.40 -0.11 7.77
N VAL A 49 -13.31 -0.17 7.02
CA VAL A 49 -12.36 -1.28 7.07
C VAL A 49 -10.96 -0.72 7.22
N LYS A 50 -10.18 -1.30 8.13
CA LYS A 50 -8.78 -0.96 8.34
C LYS A 50 -8.00 -2.21 8.69
N GLN A 51 -6.96 -2.50 7.92
CA GLN A 51 -5.98 -3.53 8.25
C GLN A 51 -4.83 -2.93 9.07
N CYS A 52 -4.20 -3.78 9.88
CA CYS A 52 -3.02 -3.46 10.66
C CYS A 52 -1.85 -4.33 10.20
N GLY A 53 -0.62 -3.87 10.45
CA GLY A 53 0.59 -4.61 10.07
C GLY A 53 0.79 -4.77 8.56
N VAL A 54 0.15 -3.91 7.76
CA VAL A 54 0.45 -3.81 6.34
C VAL A 54 1.72 -2.97 6.22
N SER A 55 2.77 -3.53 5.62
CA SER A 55 3.99 -2.77 5.34
C SER A 55 3.75 -1.72 4.25
N ASP A 56 4.55 -0.67 4.26
CA ASP A 56 4.58 0.37 3.23
C ASP A 56 5.98 0.40 2.59
N VAL A 57 6.36 -0.70 1.96
CA VAL A 57 7.63 -0.79 1.24
C VAL A 57 7.55 0.02 -0.04
N ASP A 58 8.52 0.92 -0.21
CA ASP A 58 8.67 1.73 -1.39
C ASP A 58 9.37 0.97 -2.53
N GLN A 59 9.19 1.45 -3.76
CA GLN A 59 9.71 0.80 -4.96
C GLN A 59 11.18 1.13 -5.22
N PHE A 60 11.73 2.20 -4.64
CA PHE A 60 12.97 2.80 -5.14
C PHE A 60 14.20 2.28 -4.40
N ARG A 61 14.64 1.10 -4.82
CA ARG A 61 15.78 0.40 -4.21
C ARG A 61 16.89 0.16 -5.21
N ALA A 62 18.13 0.21 -4.74
CA ALA A 62 19.31 -0.17 -5.48
C ALA A 62 19.21 -1.64 -5.92
N GLY A 63 19.75 -1.93 -7.11
CA GLY A 63 19.69 -3.27 -7.70
C GLY A 63 18.41 -3.58 -8.49
N LEU A 64 17.36 -2.76 -8.38
CA LEU A 64 16.20 -2.84 -9.28
C LEU A 64 16.47 -2.06 -10.58
N GLN A 65 15.90 -2.51 -11.70
CA GLN A 65 16.03 -1.80 -12.98
C GLN A 65 15.49 -0.37 -12.85
N GLY A 66 16.25 0.61 -13.36
CA GLY A 66 15.90 2.03 -13.25
C GLY A 66 15.75 2.50 -11.80
N ASN A 67 16.50 1.88 -10.88
CA ASN A 67 16.40 2.08 -9.43
C ASN A 67 14.96 1.96 -8.91
N GLY A 68 14.19 1.04 -9.50
CA GLY A 68 12.86 0.70 -9.01
C GLY A 68 11.72 1.61 -9.48
N ASN A 69 11.99 2.60 -10.33
CA ASN A 69 10.98 3.59 -10.77
C ASN A 69 9.72 2.99 -11.47
N ALA A 70 9.79 1.74 -11.91
CA ALA A 70 8.68 0.99 -12.51
C ALA A 70 8.26 -0.27 -11.71
N HIS A 71 8.67 -0.39 -10.45
CA HIS A 71 8.42 -1.58 -9.59
C HIS A 71 7.23 -1.42 -8.64
N CYS A 72 6.32 -0.46 -8.88
CA CYS A 72 5.15 -0.20 -8.04
C CYS A 72 4.27 -1.43 -7.82
N GLY A 73 4.04 -2.23 -8.88
CA GLY A 73 3.31 -3.49 -8.80
C GLY A 73 3.99 -4.52 -7.90
N PRO A 74 5.26 -4.88 -8.16
CA PRO A 74 6.03 -5.77 -7.31
C PRO A 74 6.16 -5.32 -5.85
N ALA A 75 6.44 -4.04 -5.59
CA ALA A 75 6.54 -3.49 -4.23
C ALA A 75 5.18 -3.53 -3.51
N SER A 76 4.10 -3.17 -4.20
CA SER A 76 2.75 -3.30 -3.65
C SER A 76 2.37 -4.75 -3.34
N LEU A 77 2.79 -5.72 -4.18
CA LEU A 77 2.52 -7.14 -3.92
C LEU A 77 3.38 -7.68 -2.78
N TYR A 78 4.61 -7.18 -2.62
CA TYR A 78 5.43 -7.46 -1.45
C TYR A 78 4.68 -7.07 -0.18
N ASN A 79 4.06 -5.89 -0.12
CA ASN A 79 3.28 -5.45 1.05
C ASN A 79 2.12 -6.40 1.37
N VAL A 80 1.46 -6.94 0.34
CA VAL A 80 0.39 -7.93 0.52
C VAL A 80 0.94 -9.26 1.04
N LEU A 81 2.01 -9.78 0.44
CA LEU A 81 2.67 -11.03 0.88
C LEU A 81 3.22 -10.89 2.30
N HIS A 82 3.82 -9.75 2.63
CA HIS A 82 4.35 -9.45 3.96
C HIS A 82 3.24 -9.44 4.99
N PHE A 83 2.08 -8.81 4.72
CA PHE A 83 0.91 -8.92 5.60
C PHE A 83 0.51 -10.38 5.85
N TRP A 84 0.39 -11.20 4.80
CA TRP A 84 0.00 -12.61 4.96
C TRP A 84 1.06 -13.42 5.73
N GLY A 85 2.34 -13.16 5.52
CA GLY A 85 3.43 -13.82 6.24
C GLY A 85 3.57 -13.36 7.69
N HIS A 86 3.55 -12.05 7.92
CA HIS A 86 3.83 -11.42 9.20
C HIS A 86 2.60 -11.42 10.11
N GLU A 87 1.44 -10.95 9.63
CA GLU A 87 0.23 -10.83 10.43
C GLU A 87 -0.59 -12.12 10.48
N LYS A 88 -0.64 -12.85 9.36
CA LYS A 88 -1.43 -14.10 9.26
C LYS A 88 -0.61 -15.37 9.45
N LYS A 89 0.72 -15.25 9.56
CA LYS A 89 1.64 -16.39 9.72
C LYS A 89 1.52 -17.44 8.62
N ALA A 90 1.05 -17.05 7.43
CA ALA A 90 1.03 -17.92 6.26
C ALA A 90 2.47 -18.16 5.78
N PRO A 91 2.86 -19.39 5.41
CA PRO A 91 4.20 -19.65 4.91
C PRO A 91 4.27 -19.20 3.44
N VAL A 92 4.71 -17.96 3.23
CA VAL A 92 4.81 -17.31 1.92
C VAL A 92 6.26 -16.88 1.66
N GLY A 93 6.68 -17.00 0.40
CA GLY A 93 8.04 -16.66 -0.05
C GLY A 93 8.60 -17.67 -1.05
N TRP A 94 9.92 -17.69 -1.18
CA TRP A 94 10.65 -18.47 -2.19
C TRP A 94 11.83 -19.18 -1.57
N LEU A 95 12.03 -20.46 -1.92
CA LEU A 95 13.16 -21.25 -1.45
C LEU A 95 13.32 -21.13 0.09
N THR A 96 14.41 -20.51 0.55
CA THR A 96 14.71 -20.27 1.97
C THR A 96 14.16 -18.94 2.50
N THR A 97 13.75 -18.02 1.62
CA THR A 97 13.21 -16.71 2.00
C THR A 97 11.77 -16.85 2.50
N LYS A 98 11.57 -16.51 3.77
CA LYS A 98 10.24 -16.44 4.42
C LYS A 98 9.87 -14.98 4.61
N VAL A 99 8.96 -14.45 3.79
CA VAL A 99 8.65 -13.01 3.78
C VAL A 99 8.14 -12.53 5.14
N GLY A 100 7.38 -13.36 5.86
CA GLY A 100 6.87 -13.03 7.20
C GLY A 100 7.92 -12.94 8.31
N ALA A 101 9.17 -13.32 8.05
CA ALA A 101 10.29 -13.21 8.98
C ALA A 101 11.16 -11.97 8.74
N LEU A 102 10.90 -11.22 7.67
CA LEU A 102 11.63 -10.00 7.34
C LEU A 102 10.95 -8.81 8.04
N ASP A 103 11.74 -7.90 8.60
CA ASP A 103 11.28 -6.58 8.99
C ASP A 103 11.73 -5.57 7.92
N PRO A 104 10.80 -5.01 7.12
CA PRO A 104 11.19 -4.04 6.11
C PRO A 104 11.81 -2.76 6.67
N LYS A 105 11.76 -2.51 7.98
CA LYS A 105 12.46 -1.41 8.67
C LYS A 105 13.85 -1.77 9.17
N ASP A 106 14.22 -3.04 9.22
CA ASP A 106 15.55 -3.46 9.66
C ASP A 106 16.54 -3.33 8.49
N PRO A 107 17.60 -2.51 8.62
CA PRO A 107 18.63 -2.41 7.60
C PRO A 107 19.26 -3.76 7.21
N ALA A 108 19.29 -4.74 8.14
CA ALA A 108 19.78 -6.08 7.86
C ALA A 108 18.95 -6.82 6.80
N ASP A 109 17.66 -6.49 6.68
CA ASP A 109 16.74 -7.16 5.77
C ASP A 109 16.58 -6.45 4.42
N TYR A 110 17.03 -5.20 4.27
CA TYR A 110 16.82 -4.39 3.06
C TYR A 110 17.23 -5.07 1.76
N THR A 111 18.36 -5.79 1.77
CA THR A 111 18.81 -6.54 0.59
C THR A 111 17.86 -7.68 0.24
N VAL A 112 17.38 -8.42 1.25
CA VAL A 112 16.46 -9.54 1.04
C VAL A 112 15.06 -9.04 0.62
N VAL A 113 14.62 -7.90 1.15
CA VAL A 113 13.40 -7.20 0.71
C VAL A 113 13.52 -6.76 -0.75
N GLY A 114 14.62 -6.10 -1.13
CA GLY A 114 14.90 -5.71 -2.51
C GLY A 114 14.91 -6.91 -3.47
N ASN A 115 15.57 -8.01 -3.08
CA ASN A 115 15.57 -9.25 -3.85
C ASN A 115 14.18 -9.87 -3.97
N SER A 116 13.34 -9.75 -2.95
CA SER A 116 11.95 -10.23 -2.98
C SER A 116 11.10 -9.43 -3.96
N ILE A 117 11.24 -8.09 -3.98
CA ILE A 117 10.58 -7.21 -4.96
C ILE A 117 11.04 -7.55 -6.38
N TRP A 118 12.35 -7.72 -6.57
CA TRP A 118 12.90 -8.13 -7.86
C TRP A 118 12.32 -9.48 -8.31
N ARG A 119 12.27 -10.46 -7.40
CA ARG A 119 11.74 -11.79 -7.69
C ARG A 119 10.27 -11.75 -8.07
N ILE A 120 9.46 -10.94 -7.39
CA ILE A 120 8.08 -10.69 -7.79
C ILE A 120 8.02 -10.12 -9.21
N GLY A 121 8.90 -9.17 -9.55
CA GLY A 121 9.01 -8.62 -10.90
C GLY A 121 9.27 -9.71 -11.95
N VAL A 122 10.23 -10.59 -11.69
CA VAL A 122 10.55 -11.74 -12.57
C VAL A 122 9.35 -12.67 -12.72
N ASP A 123 8.75 -13.09 -11.61
CA ASP A 123 7.60 -14.00 -11.60
C ASP A 123 6.36 -13.34 -12.28
N ALA A 124 6.27 -12.01 -12.25
CA ALA A 124 5.27 -11.21 -12.95
C ALA A 124 5.67 -10.82 -14.39
N LYS A 125 6.74 -11.41 -14.94
CA LYS A 125 7.25 -11.13 -16.30
C LYS A 125 7.40 -9.63 -16.58
N TYR A 126 7.98 -8.92 -15.63
CA TYR A 126 8.24 -7.48 -15.76
C TYR A 126 9.18 -7.20 -16.95
N ASP A 127 8.79 -6.26 -17.81
CA ASP A 127 9.49 -5.87 -19.04
C ASP A 127 9.60 -4.33 -19.19
N GLY A 128 9.66 -3.62 -18.07
CA GLY A 128 9.52 -2.16 -18.01
C GLY A 128 8.18 -1.72 -17.41
N GLY A 129 7.27 -2.67 -17.18
CA GLY A 129 6.07 -2.50 -16.38
C GLY A 129 5.55 -3.84 -15.86
N THR A 130 4.52 -3.80 -15.03
CA THR A 130 3.74 -5.01 -14.66
C THR A 130 2.27 -4.77 -14.95
N ASN A 131 1.53 -5.86 -15.17
CA ASN A 131 0.08 -5.84 -15.23
C ASN A 131 -0.52 -6.66 -14.09
N MET A 132 -1.78 -6.37 -13.77
CA MET A 132 -2.50 -6.98 -12.65
C MET A 132 -2.60 -8.51 -12.77
N THR A 133 -2.73 -9.06 -13.97
CA THR A 133 -2.83 -10.51 -14.18
C THR A 133 -1.51 -11.20 -13.86
N ASN A 134 -0.38 -10.65 -14.31
CA ASN A 134 0.92 -11.23 -14.02
C ASN A 134 1.28 -11.15 -12.53
N LEU A 135 0.84 -10.10 -11.82
CA LEU A 135 1.00 -10.03 -10.35
C LEU A 135 0.22 -11.14 -9.63
N ARG A 136 -0.94 -11.57 -10.15
CA ARG A 136 -1.64 -12.76 -9.64
C ARG A 136 -0.86 -14.05 -9.90
N THR A 137 -0.15 -14.15 -11.02
CA THR A 137 0.79 -15.26 -11.28
C THR A 137 1.94 -15.26 -10.26
N ALA A 138 2.56 -14.11 -10.00
CA ALA A 138 3.62 -14.00 -9.00
C ALA A 138 3.14 -14.35 -7.58
N TRP A 139 1.92 -13.92 -7.20
CA TRP A 139 1.28 -14.35 -5.96
C TRP A 139 1.15 -15.86 -5.89
N ASN A 140 0.64 -16.50 -6.95
CA ASN A 140 0.46 -17.95 -6.96
C ASN A 140 1.80 -18.67 -6.75
N ILE A 141 2.88 -18.19 -7.35
CA ILE A 141 4.22 -18.74 -7.13
C ILE A 141 4.66 -18.56 -5.66
N ALA A 142 4.63 -17.33 -5.15
CA ALA A 142 5.07 -17.00 -3.79
C ALA A 142 4.25 -17.68 -2.68
N THR A 143 3.00 -18.07 -2.97
CA THR A 143 2.09 -18.75 -2.02
C THR A 143 2.05 -20.27 -2.19
N GLN A 144 2.87 -20.83 -3.07
CA GLN A 144 2.98 -22.28 -3.21
C GLN A 144 3.34 -22.99 -1.88
N PRO A 145 4.27 -22.49 -1.04
CA PRO A 145 4.56 -23.14 0.24
C PRO A 145 3.34 -23.20 1.17
N ALA A 146 2.48 -22.17 1.16
CA ALA A 146 1.23 -22.17 1.92
C ALA A 146 0.21 -23.19 1.41
N ARG A 147 0.02 -23.28 0.08
CA ARG A 147 -0.84 -24.32 -0.49
C ARG A 147 -0.33 -25.71 -0.17
N ASN A 148 0.98 -25.93 -0.23
CA ASN A 148 1.60 -27.20 0.16
C ASN A 148 1.38 -27.52 1.65
N ALA A 149 1.28 -26.50 2.50
CA ALA A 149 0.94 -26.61 3.92
C ALA A 149 -0.58 -26.65 4.19
N GLY A 150 -1.42 -26.83 3.17
CA GLY A 150 -2.87 -26.97 3.31
C GLY A 150 -3.68 -25.66 3.36
N TRP A 151 -3.05 -24.50 3.15
CA TRP A 151 -3.79 -23.25 3.05
C TRP A 151 -4.58 -23.17 1.75
N ALA A 152 -5.82 -22.69 1.85
CA ALA A 152 -6.59 -22.29 0.67
C ALA A 152 -6.13 -20.90 0.23
N THR A 153 -5.99 -20.68 -1.09
CA THR A 153 -5.65 -19.37 -1.66
C THR A 153 -6.61 -19.01 -2.78
N ALA A 154 -7.02 -17.76 -2.85
CA ALA A 154 -7.84 -17.22 -3.94
C ALA A 154 -7.36 -15.83 -4.33
N THR A 155 -7.48 -15.51 -5.61
CA THR A 155 -7.16 -14.19 -6.15
C THR A 155 -8.09 -13.86 -7.29
N ASP A 156 -8.47 -12.60 -7.43
CA ASP A 156 -9.10 -12.10 -8.65
C ASP A 156 -8.95 -10.59 -8.74
N TRP A 157 -9.66 -9.99 -9.67
CA TRP A 157 -9.66 -8.58 -9.98
C TRP A 157 -11.10 -8.03 -9.98
N ALA A 158 -11.26 -6.77 -9.58
CA ALA A 158 -12.52 -6.04 -9.70
C ALA A 158 -12.28 -4.73 -10.46
N SER A 159 -12.90 -4.59 -11.62
CA SER A 159 -12.79 -3.37 -12.42
C SER A 159 -13.82 -2.32 -12.07
N THR A 160 -13.43 -1.05 -12.13
CA THR A 160 -14.33 0.09 -11.97
C THR A 160 -15.39 0.20 -13.08
N HIS A 161 -15.20 -0.45 -14.23
CA HIS A 161 -16.14 -0.37 -15.36
C HIS A 161 -17.09 -1.56 -15.49
N THR A 162 -16.86 -2.67 -14.78
CA THR A 162 -17.68 -3.91 -14.87
C THR A 162 -18.18 -4.43 -13.53
N THR A 163 -17.80 -3.79 -12.42
CA THR A 163 -18.25 -4.19 -11.08
C THR A 163 -19.33 -3.22 -10.63
N ASP A 164 -20.56 -3.70 -10.44
CA ASP A 164 -21.71 -2.86 -10.09
C ASP A 164 -21.48 -2.10 -8.77
N ASP A 165 -21.24 -2.84 -7.68
CA ASP A 165 -20.86 -2.30 -6.36
C ASP A 165 -19.33 -2.38 -6.16
N TRP A 166 -18.58 -1.58 -6.91
CA TRP A 166 -17.12 -1.60 -6.85
C TRP A 166 -16.58 -1.22 -5.46
N SER A 167 -17.17 -0.20 -4.79
CA SER A 167 -16.74 0.26 -3.46
C SER A 167 -17.03 -0.76 -2.37
N GLY A 168 -18.20 -1.40 -2.39
CA GLY A 168 -18.51 -2.46 -1.44
C GLY A 168 -17.71 -3.73 -1.70
N THR A 169 -17.40 -4.05 -2.97
CA THR A 169 -16.47 -5.14 -3.30
C THR A 169 -15.07 -4.84 -2.77
N LEU A 170 -14.59 -3.61 -2.90
CA LEU A 170 -13.33 -3.16 -2.30
C LEU A 170 -13.34 -3.37 -0.78
N ALA A 171 -14.39 -2.93 -0.08
CA ALA A 171 -14.51 -3.08 1.37
C ALA A 171 -14.51 -4.55 1.82
N LYS A 172 -15.32 -5.41 1.17
CA LYS A 172 -15.41 -6.84 1.45
C LYS A 172 -14.06 -7.54 1.28
N ARG A 173 -13.32 -7.22 0.22
CA ARG A 173 -12.00 -7.80 -0.06
C ARG A 173 -10.93 -7.24 0.87
N LEU A 174 -10.93 -5.93 1.11
CA LEU A 174 -10.02 -5.30 2.06
C LEU A 174 -10.17 -5.88 3.46
N ASN A 175 -11.36 -6.32 3.87
CA ASN A 175 -11.58 -6.91 5.19
C ASN A 175 -10.83 -8.25 5.37
N GLN A 176 -10.61 -8.97 4.27
CA GLN A 176 -9.88 -10.25 4.26
C GLN A 176 -8.36 -10.03 4.28
N GLY A 177 -7.87 -8.99 3.61
CA GLY A 177 -6.46 -8.58 3.58
C GLY A 177 -6.25 -7.34 2.70
N PRO A 178 -5.05 -6.73 2.69
CA PRO A 178 -4.74 -5.58 1.85
C PRO A 178 -4.92 -5.93 0.36
N VAL A 179 -5.35 -4.94 -0.43
CA VAL A 179 -5.57 -5.08 -1.87
C VAL A 179 -4.61 -4.20 -2.66
N GLN A 180 -4.34 -4.58 -3.92
CA GLN A 180 -3.56 -3.75 -4.83
C GLN A 180 -4.48 -2.94 -5.73
N LEU A 181 -4.53 -1.63 -5.54
CA LEU A 181 -5.29 -0.70 -6.36
C LEU A 181 -4.44 -0.26 -7.55
N VAL A 182 -5.03 -0.27 -8.75
CA VAL A 182 -4.38 0.28 -9.95
C VAL A 182 -5.10 1.53 -10.41
N TYR A 183 -4.34 2.58 -10.68
CA TYR A 183 -4.84 3.77 -11.33
C TYR A 183 -3.99 4.13 -12.54
N GLY A 184 -4.64 4.61 -13.59
CA GLY A 184 -3.96 5.23 -14.72
C GLY A 184 -3.75 6.72 -14.47
N ARG A 185 -2.71 7.28 -15.07
CA ARG A 185 -2.48 8.71 -15.20
C ARG A 185 -3.06 9.15 -16.53
N TYR A 186 -4.13 9.95 -16.50
CA TYR A 186 -4.88 10.33 -17.71
C TYR A 186 -4.65 11.79 -18.05
N ALA A 187 -4.07 12.06 -19.23
CA ALA A 187 -3.91 13.41 -19.76
C ALA A 187 -5.09 13.79 -20.67
N PRO A 188 -5.29 15.09 -21.00
CA PRO A 188 -6.25 15.48 -22.04
C PRO A 188 -5.96 14.75 -23.36
N GLY A 189 -6.97 14.09 -23.91
CA GLY A 189 -6.89 13.37 -25.18
C GLY A 189 -7.09 14.26 -26.42
N PRO A 190 -7.04 13.69 -27.63
CA PRO A 190 -7.10 14.45 -28.88
C PRO A 190 -8.43 15.21 -29.08
N ARG A 191 -9.54 14.65 -28.58
CA ARG A 191 -10.85 15.30 -28.60
C ARG A 191 -11.06 16.12 -27.33
N THR A 192 -11.57 17.34 -27.45
CA THR A 192 -11.96 18.16 -26.30
C THR A 192 -12.86 17.35 -25.35
N GLY A 193 -12.52 17.37 -24.06
CA GLY A 193 -13.24 16.62 -23.02
C GLY A 193 -12.93 15.13 -22.94
N SER A 194 -12.09 14.58 -23.83
CA SER A 194 -11.57 13.21 -23.72
C SER A 194 -10.31 13.13 -22.87
N LEU A 195 -10.06 11.95 -22.34
CA LEU A 195 -8.88 11.62 -21.54
C LEU A 195 -8.15 10.43 -22.16
N GLU A 196 -6.82 10.50 -22.22
CA GLU A 196 -5.96 9.43 -22.71
C GLU A 196 -5.02 8.96 -21.61
N ARG A 197 -4.90 7.64 -21.46
CA ARG A 197 -4.03 7.02 -20.45
C ARG A 197 -2.56 7.10 -20.89
N THR A 198 -1.75 7.86 -20.17
CA THR A 198 -0.31 8.07 -20.47
C THR A 198 0.63 7.32 -19.52
N GLY A 199 0.10 6.72 -18.46
CA GLY A 199 0.87 5.93 -17.51
C GLY A 199 0.00 5.17 -16.53
N GLY A 200 0.63 4.35 -15.70
CA GLY A 200 -0.05 3.59 -14.65
C GLY A 200 0.75 3.60 -13.35
N HIS A 201 0.06 3.27 -12.27
CA HIS A 201 0.66 3.05 -10.97
C HIS A 201 -0.17 2.05 -10.16
N ILE A 202 0.50 1.29 -9.31
CA ILE A 202 -0.13 0.30 -8.42
C ILE A 202 0.28 0.61 -6.99
N VAL A 203 -0.70 0.62 -6.09
CA VAL A 203 -0.54 0.99 -4.69
C VAL A 203 -1.26 -0.01 -3.79
N THR A 204 -0.90 -0.06 -2.52
CA THR A 204 -1.54 -0.94 -1.53
C THR A 204 -2.58 -0.17 -0.73
N VAL A 205 -3.81 -0.68 -0.65
CA VAL A 205 -4.88 -0.10 0.17
C VAL A 205 -4.83 -0.70 1.58
N VAL A 206 -4.79 0.17 2.59
CA VAL A 206 -4.70 -0.22 4.01
C VAL A 206 -6.03 0.00 4.75
N SER A 207 -6.76 1.04 4.36
CA SER A 207 -8.08 1.37 4.94
C SER A 207 -9.02 1.93 3.89
N ALA A 208 -10.32 1.67 4.08
CA ALA A 208 -11.40 2.22 3.29
C ALA A 208 -12.60 2.58 4.16
N LYS A 209 -13.20 3.74 3.90
CA LYS A 209 -14.46 4.21 4.50
C LYS A 209 -15.38 4.77 3.42
N GLY A 210 -16.64 4.36 3.42
CA GLY A 210 -17.60 4.79 2.40
C GLY A 210 -18.93 4.08 2.55
N SER A 211 -19.65 3.94 1.44
CA SER A 211 -20.95 3.28 1.39
C SER A 211 -21.01 2.23 0.29
N PHE A 212 -21.77 1.16 0.53
CA PHE A 212 -22.16 0.20 -0.50
C PHE A 212 -22.97 0.93 -1.58
N ASP A 213 -22.68 0.67 -2.86
CA ASP A 213 -23.24 1.39 -4.01
C ASP A 213 -22.98 2.91 -4.01
N GLY A 214 -22.07 3.38 -3.16
CA GLY A 214 -21.71 4.78 -3.04
C GLY A 214 -20.91 5.29 -4.25
N ASN A 215 -20.79 6.61 -4.34
CA ASN A 215 -19.98 7.29 -5.36
C ASN A 215 -18.72 7.94 -4.79
N THR A 216 -18.45 7.77 -3.50
CA THR A 216 -17.29 8.31 -2.81
C THR A 216 -16.74 7.31 -1.82
N VAL A 217 -15.41 7.17 -1.77
CA VAL A 217 -14.69 6.35 -0.79
C VAL A 217 -13.46 7.10 -0.31
N GLN A 218 -13.25 7.15 1.00
CA GLN A 218 -12.01 7.61 1.60
C GLN A 218 -11.07 6.43 1.79
N LEU A 219 -9.83 6.54 1.34
CA LEU A 219 -8.82 5.48 1.47
C LEU A 219 -7.59 5.98 2.21
N LYS A 220 -6.89 5.02 2.82
CA LYS A 220 -5.47 5.15 3.19
C LYS A 220 -4.63 4.25 2.32
N LEU A 221 -3.62 4.82 1.65
CA LEU A 221 -2.75 4.13 0.70
C LEU A 221 -1.31 4.07 1.17
N ALA A 222 -0.71 2.88 1.11
CA ALA A 222 0.73 2.68 1.07
C ALA A 222 1.15 2.76 -0.40
N ASP A 223 1.77 3.87 -0.81
CA ASP A 223 2.13 4.17 -2.19
C ASP A 223 3.64 4.00 -2.41
N PRO A 224 4.07 2.91 -3.09
CA PRO A 224 5.49 2.62 -3.24
C PRO A 224 6.27 3.68 -4.02
N GLY A 225 5.59 4.50 -4.83
CA GLY A 225 6.21 5.55 -5.64
C GLY A 225 6.27 6.91 -4.96
N ARG A 226 5.90 6.99 -3.67
CA ARG A 226 5.76 8.25 -2.94
C ARG A 226 6.55 8.26 -1.62
N ALA A 227 7.64 7.54 -1.50
CA ALA A 227 8.61 7.79 -0.44
C ALA A 227 8.96 9.28 -0.25
N LEU A 228 8.97 9.78 0.98
CA LEU A 228 9.24 11.20 1.29
C LEU A 228 10.72 11.58 1.13
N ASP A 229 11.59 10.62 1.41
CA ASP A 229 13.05 10.67 1.28
C ASP A 229 13.53 10.32 -0.13
N HIS A 230 12.62 10.12 -1.09
CA HIS A 230 12.98 9.87 -2.48
C HIS A 230 13.89 10.98 -3.04
N GLY A 231 15.08 10.58 -3.51
CA GLY A 231 16.08 11.48 -4.07
C GLY A 231 17.03 12.10 -3.04
N GLN A 232 17.03 11.63 -1.79
CA GLN A 232 17.98 12.04 -0.74
C GLN A 232 19.07 10.98 -0.52
N ASP A 233 20.35 11.35 -0.47
CA ASP A 233 21.51 10.52 -0.06
C ASP A 233 21.38 8.98 -0.23
N ASP A 234 21.51 8.22 0.86
CA ASP A 234 21.51 6.75 0.88
C ASP A 234 20.12 6.14 0.67
N TYR A 235 19.12 6.93 0.25
CA TYR A 235 17.73 6.50 0.10
C TYR A 235 17.55 5.24 -0.75
N LEU A 236 18.34 5.08 -1.81
CA LEU A 236 18.29 3.88 -2.66
C LEU A 236 18.66 2.60 -1.89
N TYR A 237 19.30 2.72 -0.74
CA TYR A 237 19.70 1.62 0.13
C TYR A 237 18.88 1.58 1.43
N THR A 238 17.85 2.42 1.60
CA THR A 238 17.02 2.45 2.81
C THR A 238 15.58 2.04 2.56
N GLN A 239 14.80 2.00 3.63
CA GLN A 239 13.33 1.96 3.59
C GLN A 239 12.83 3.28 4.16
N SER A 240 11.91 3.95 3.46
CA SER A 240 11.23 5.12 3.99
C SER A 240 10.47 4.81 5.27
N ALA A 241 10.29 5.81 6.12
CA ALA A 241 9.28 5.71 7.17
C ALA A 241 7.92 5.35 6.55
N TYR A 242 7.21 4.38 7.14
CA TYR A 242 5.88 3.99 6.67
C TYR A 242 4.93 5.18 6.72
N GLU A 243 4.33 5.49 5.58
CA GLU A 243 3.30 6.49 5.42
C GLU A 243 2.00 5.82 4.96
N SER A 244 0.88 6.44 5.30
CA SER A 244 -0.40 6.05 4.75
C SER A 244 -1.12 7.30 4.28
N LEU A 245 -1.16 7.46 2.97
CA LEU A 245 -1.68 8.66 2.31
C LEU A 245 -3.20 8.68 2.38
N ASP A 246 -3.75 9.76 2.94
CA ASP A 246 -5.18 10.04 2.90
C ASP A 246 -5.59 10.50 1.50
N VAL A 247 -6.54 9.77 0.90
CA VAL A 247 -7.07 10.06 -0.43
C VAL A 247 -8.58 9.89 -0.48
N THR A 248 -9.20 10.60 -1.41
CA THR A 248 -10.60 10.45 -1.77
C THR A 248 -10.72 9.89 -3.18
N LEU A 249 -11.55 8.87 -3.34
CA LEU A 249 -12.01 8.38 -4.63
C LEU A 249 -13.42 8.91 -4.91
N GLU A 250 -13.64 9.48 -6.09
CA GLU A 250 -14.96 9.92 -6.56
C GLU A 250 -15.32 9.24 -7.88
N ARG A 251 -16.50 8.62 -7.97
CA ARG A 251 -16.97 7.95 -9.18
C ARG A 251 -17.27 8.99 -10.28
N LYS A 252 -16.67 8.81 -11.46
CA LYS A 252 -16.85 9.67 -12.63
C LYS A 252 -17.14 8.84 -13.88
N THR A 253 -18.04 9.34 -14.72
CA THR A 253 -18.11 8.92 -16.12
C THR A 253 -17.19 9.81 -16.94
N ILE A 254 -16.23 9.21 -17.64
CA ILE A 254 -15.29 9.92 -18.49
C ILE A 254 -15.40 9.44 -19.94
N VAL A 255 -15.03 10.31 -20.88
CA VAL A 255 -14.76 9.93 -22.26
C VAL A 255 -13.29 9.51 -22.33
N GLU A 256 -13.03 8.21 -22.49
CA GLU A 256 -11.69 7.66 -22.64
C GLU A 256 -11.34 7.52 -24.13
N HIS A 257 -10.18 8.03 -24.52
CA HIS A 257 -9.54 7.78 -25.80
C HIS A 257 -8.60 6.58 -25.68
N ILE A 258 -8.73 5.65 -26.62
CA ILE A 258 -7.87 4.47 -26.76
C ILE A 258 -7.13 4.63 -28.09
N ALA A 259 -5.86 5.00 -28.01
CA ALA A 259 -5.00 5.11 -29.19
C ALA A 259 -4.96 3.78 -29.95
N ALA A 260 -4.90 3.86 -31.28
CA ALA A 260 -4.64 2.70 -32.10
C ALA A 260 -3.23 2.18 -31.77
N LYS A 261 -3.10 0.86 -31.69
CA LYS A 261 -1.81 0.20 -31.49
C LYS A 261 -1.41 -0.42 -32.80
N ASP A 262 -0.14 -0.26 -33.13
CA ASP A 262 0.48 -0.99 -34.22
C ASP A 262 0.40 -2.50 -33.95
N ASP A 263 -0.05 -3.26 -34.94
CA ASP A 263 0.06 -4.71 -34.91
C ASP A 263 1.38 -5.11 -35.58
N ALA A 264 2.35 -5.54 -34.78
CA ALA A 264 3.65 -5.96 -35.29
C ALA A 264 3.58 -7.12 -36.32
N ASN A 265 2.41 -7.74 -36.51
CA ASN A 265 2.18 -8.79 -37.50
C ASN A 265 1.58 -8.28 -38.82
N THR A 266 1.24 -6.99 -38.94
CA THR A 266 0.76 -6.37 -40.17
C THR A 266 1.85 -5.50 -40.81
N PRO A 267 1.85 -5.31 -42.15
CA PRO A 267 2.80 -4.42 -42.81
C PRO A 267 2.48 -2.93 -42.65
N ALA A 268 1.29 -2.59 -42.15
CA ALA A 268 0.82 -1.21 -42.04
C ALA A 268 0.99 -0.74 -40.60
N ASP A 269 1.43 0.51 -40.42
CA ASP A 269 1.51 1.11 -39.08
C ASP A 269 0.12 1.62 -38.66
N GLU A 270 -0.65 0.81 -37.92
CA GLU A 270 -1.97 1.22 -37.44
C GLU A 270 -1.92 2.24 -36.30
N SER A 271 -0.75 2.50 -35.69
CA SER A 271 -0.64 3.50 -34.62
C SER A 271 -0.94 4.92 -35.11
N LEU A 272 -0.92 5.13 -36.43
CA LEU A 272 -1.28 6.39 -37.09
C LEU A 272 -2.80 6.58 -37.24
N LEU A 273 -3.60 5.56 -36.95
CA LEU A 273 -5.08 5.65 -37.00
C LEU A 273 -5.62 6.45 -35.79
N PRO A 274 -6.77 7.14 -35.94
CA PRO A 274 -7.28 8.11 -34.97
C PRO A 274 -7.78 7.53 -33.63
N GLY A 275 -7.51 6.26 -33.33
CA GLY A 275 -7.96 5.57 -32.12
C GLY A 275 -9.48 5.42 -32.02
N THR A 276 -9.96 5.03 -30.84
CA THR A 276 -11.38 4.89 -30.52
C THR A 276 -11.74 5.62 -29.24
N TYR A 277 -13.03 5.91 -29.07
CA TYR A 277 -13.55 6.62 -27.89
C TYR A 277 -14.63 5.79 -27.23
N ARG A 278 -14.63 5.76 -25.90
CA ARG A 278 -15.72 5.16 -25.12
C ARG A 278 -16.07 5.97 -23.89
N ASN A 279 -17.34 5.92 -23.49
CA ASN A 279 -17.74 6.36 -22.15
C ASN A 279 -17.45 5.23 -21.17
N VAL A 280 -16.73 5.54 -20.10
CA VAL A 280 -16.33 4.56 -19.09
C VAL A 280 -16.46 5.15 -17.69
N VAL A 281 -16.91 4.32 -16.76
CA VAL A 281 -16.91 4.66 -15.33
C VAL A 281 -15.52 4.39 -14.76
N ARG A 282 -14.96 5.39 -14.09
CA ARG A 282 -13.71 5.33 -13.33
C ARG A 282 -13.93 5.99 -11.98
N TRP A 283 -12.97 5.81 -11.07
CA TRP A 283 -12.95 6.53 -9.81
C TRP A 283 -11.74 7.47 -9.77
N GLU A 284 -11.98 8.77 -9.71
CA GLU A 284 -10.92 9.76 -9.65
C GLU A 284 -10.31 9.81 -8.25
N LEU A 285 -9.01 9.60 -8.18
CA LEU A 285 -8.21 9.63 -6.96
C LEU A 285 -7.64 11.03 -6.77
N THR A 286 -7.98 11.63 -5.65
CA THR A 286 -7.49 12.94 -5.21
C THR A 286 -6.94 12.86 -3.79
N GLY A 287 -5.99 13.73 -3.46
CA GLY A 287 -5.39 13.79 -2.13
C GLY A 287 -4.19 14.73 -2.11
N PRO A 288 -3.63 15.06 -0.93
CA PRO A 288 -2.59 16.08 -0.78
C PRO A 288 -1.33 15.82 -1.61
N ARG A 289 -1.01 14.53 -1.87
CA ARG A 289 0.16 14.12 -2.69
C ARG A 289 -0.21 13.69 -4.12
N TYR A 290 -1.49 13.74 -4.47
CA TYR A 290 -2.03 13.38 -5.79
C TYR A 290 -2.49 14.61 -6.55
N VAL A 291 -1.69 15.68 -6.48
CA VAL A 291 -1.93 16.93 -7.20
C VAL A 291 -1.16 16.90 -8.51
N SER A 292 -1.85 17.09 -9.64
CA SER A 292 -1.22 17.20 -10.94
C SER A 292 -2.02 18.13 -11.84
N THR A 293 -1.32 19.05 -12.51
CA THR A 293 -1.91 19.91 -13.54
C THR A 293 -1.91 19.27 -14.92
N LYS A 294 -1.24 18.12 -15.08
CA LYS A 294 -1.04 17.43 -16.37
C LYS A 294 -1.89 16.17 -16.51
N THR A 295 -2.18 15.51 -15.40
CA THR A 295 -2.84 14.20 -15.40
C THR A 295 -3.89 14.11 -14.30
N ARG A 296 -4.95 13.36 -14.56
CA ARG A 296 -5.97 12.98 -13.59
C ARG A 296 -5.79 11.51 -13.25
N GLN A 297 -5.87 11.17 -11.97
CA GLN A 297 -5.55 9.82 -11.51
C GLN A 297 -6.84 9.02 -11.45
N MET A 298 -7.03 8.11 -12.40
CA MET A 298 -8.29 7.38 -12.54
C MET A 298 -8.07 5.92 -12.19
N VAL A 299 -8.69 5.47 -11.11
CA VAL A 299 -8.68 4.08 -10.67
C VAL A 299 -9.39 3.21 -11.71
N GLU A 300 -8.68 2.18 -12.16
CA GLU A 300 -9.15 1.21 -13.16
C GLU A 300 -9.71 -0.04 -12.48
N GLY A 301 -9.26 -0.32 -11.26
CA GLY A 301 -9.77 -1.38 -10.40
C GLY A 301 -8.75 -1.82 -9.34
N PHE A 302 -8.90 -3.02 -8.82
CA PHE A 302 -7.95 -3.60 -7.87
C PHE A 302 -7.84 -5.12 -8.00
N ASN A 303 -6.67 -5.65 -7.65
CA ASN A 303 -6.49 -7.08 -7.37
C ASN A 303 -6.73 -7.32 -5.88
N TRP A 304 -7.34 -8.45 -5.56
CA TRP A 304 -7.43 -8.95 -4.20
C TRP A 304 -6.79 -10.33 -4.09
N PHE A 305 -6.23 -10.59 -2.91
CA PHE A 305 -5.45 -11.79 -2.59
C PHE A 305 -5.85 -12.28 -1.22
N VAL A 306 -6.34 -13.52 -1.15
CA VAL A 306 -6.95 -14.07 0.06
C VAL A 306 -6.34 -15.43 0.32
N MET A 307 -6.06 -15.69 1.59
CA MET A 307 -5.71 -17.02 2.07
C MET A 307 -6.58 -17.39 3.26
N SER A 308 -6.72 -18.68 3.49
CA SER A 308 -7.35 -19.21 4.70
C SER A 308 -6.53 -20.38 5.21
N PRO A 309 -6.27 -20.46 6.52
CA PRO A 309 -5.51 -21.57 7.09
C PRO A 309 -6.27 -22.89 6.88
N PRO A 310 -5.55 -24.03 6.88
CA PRO A 310 -6.20 -25.33 6.88
C PRO A 310 -7.20 -25.44 8.04
N VAL A 311 -8.36 -26.02 7.77
CA VAL A 311 -9.34 -26.35 8.82
C VAL A 311 -8.81 -27.59 9.56
N GLY A 312 -8.61 -27.45 10.87
CA GLY A 312 -8.25 -28.54 11.79
C GLY A 312 -9.38 -28.83 12.76
#